data_AF-A0A2V8V242-F1
#
_entry.id   AF-A0A2V8V242-F1
#
_cell.length_a   1.000
_cell.length_b   1.000
_cell.length_c   1.000
_cell.angle_alpha   90.00
_cell.angle_beta   90.00
_cell.angle_gamma   90.00
#
_symmetry.space_group_name_H-M   'P 1'
#
loop_
_entity.id
_entity.type
_entity.pdbx_description
1 polymer ?
#
loop_
_entity_poly.entity_id
_entity_poly.type
_entity_poly.pdbx_seq_one_letter_code
_entity_poly.pdbx_strand_id
1 'polypeptide(L)' 'MKAGTSADANPPYGKKSSFRKISLTLSQSAYQKLIAEAARRKITNEHNQLLSALIREAVDEYLSRLES' A
#
# COMPACT_ATOMS: atom_id res chain seq x y z
N MET A 1 -21.85 16.09 -1.20
CA MET A 1 -20.41 16.16 -1.56
C MET A 1 -20.05 14.81 -2.17
N LYS A 2 -19.61 14.79 -3.43
CA LYS A 2 -19.29 13.55 -4.16
C LYS A 2 -18.07 12.88 -3.53
N ALA A 3 -18.15 11.55 -3.36
CA ALA A 3 -17.04 10.69 -2.93
C ALA A 3 -15.77 11.08 -3.70
N GLY A 4 -14.75 11.50 -2.94
CA GLY A 4 -13.47 11.88 -3.52
C GLY A 4 -12.82 10.65 -4.10
N THR A 5 -12.73 10.61 -5.43
CA THR A 5 -11.73 9.92 -6.25
C THR A 5 -10.85 8.94 -5.48
N SER A 6 -11.04 7.62 -5.73
CA SER A 6 -10.12 6.54 -5.33
C SER A 6 -8.68 7.04 -5.44
N ALA A 7 -8.08 7.38 -4.31
CA ALA A 7 -6.74 7.93 -4.28
C ALA A 7 -5.83 6.78 -4.66
N ASP A 8 -5.24 6.84 -5.86
CA ASP A 8 -4.25 5.85 -6.31
C ASP A 8 -3.28 5.57 -5.17
N ALA A 9 -3.33 4.35 -4.63
CA ALA A 9 -2.54 3.94 -3.48
C ALA A 9 -1.04 4.12 -3.74
N ASN A 10 -0.62 4.11 -5.00
CA ASN A 10 0.76 4.19 -5.44
C ASN A 10 0.91 5.03 -6.73
N PRO A 11 0.80 6.36 -6.65
CA PRO A 11 0.93 7.22 -7.81
C PRO A 11 2.36 7.18 -8.37
N PRO A 12 2.54 7.40 -9.69
CA PRO A 12 3.84 7.44 -10.32
C PRO A 12 4.82 8.38 -9.61
N TYR A 13 6.09 7.97 -9.59
CA TYR A 13 7.18 8.73 -8.98
C TYR A 13 7.21 10.18 -9.50
N GLY A 14 7.38 11.14 -8.59
CA GLY A 14 7.41 12.57 -8.90
C GLY A 14 6.05 13.27 -8.90
N LYS A 15 4.92 12.56 -8.82
CA LYS A 15 3.64 13.19 -8.51
C LYS A 15 3.59 13.55 -7.02
N LYS A 16 3.27 14.82 -6.72
CA LYS A 16 3.00 15.28 -5.35
C LYS A 16 1.76 14.56 -4.83
N SER A 17 1.96 13.51 -4.05
CA SER A 17 0.88 12.88 -3.28
C SER A 17 0.89 13.39 -1.85
N SER A 18 -0.29 13.51 -1.26
CA SER A 18 -0.48 13.93 0.14
C SER A 18 -0.31 12.75 1.10
N PHE A 19 0.81 12.03 1.02
CA PHE A 19 1.07 10.94 1.95
C PHE A 19 1.40 11.46 3.35
N ARG A 20 0.84 10.79 4.36
CA ARG A 20 1.25 10.92 5.76
C ARG A 20 2.07 9.70 6.16
N LYS A 21 3.25 9.93 6.73
CA LYS A 21 4.08 8.85 7.27
C LYS A 21 3.53 8.47 8.64
N ILE A 22 3.40 7.17 8.87
CA ILE A 22 2.98 6.60 10.14
C ILE A 22 4.00 5.55 10.58
N SER A 23 4.19 5.41 11.88
CA SER A 23 4.86 4.25 12.48
C SER A 23 3.77 3.27 12.91
N LEU A 24 3.96 1.98 12.64
CA LEU A 24 2.95 0.96 12.85
C LEU A 24 3.57 -0.30 13.45
N THR A 25 2.85 -0.94 14.37
CA THR A 25 3.23 -2.21 14.99
C THR A 25 2.47 -3.34 14.32
N LEU A 26 3.18 -4.39 13.88
CA LEU A 26 2.61 -5.59 13.27
C LEU A 26 3.00 -6.82 14.06
N SER A 27 2.21 -7.89 13.92
CA SER A 27 2.68 -9.22 14.31
C SER A 27 3.88 -9.64 13.45
N GLN A 28 4.77 -10.44 14.02
CA GLN A 28 5.93 -10.99 13.29
C GLN A 28 5.51 -11.70 12.00
N SER A 29 4.41 -12.46 12.04
CA SER A 29 3.89 -13.21 10.89
C SER A 29 3.36 -12.29 9.79
N ALA A 30 2.71 -11.18 10.13
CA ALA A 30 2.27 -10.19 9.15
C ALA A 30 3.46 -9.48 8.50
N TYR A 31 4.47 -9.11 9.29
CA TYR A 31 5.70 -8.50 8.77
C TYR A 31 6.43 -9.42 7.79
N GLN A 32 6.57 -10.70 8.13
CA GLN A 32 7.21 -11.69 7.25
C GLN A 32 6.46 -11.87 5.92
N LYS A 33 5.13 -11.87 5.94
CA LYS A 33 4.32 -11.94 4.71
C LYS A 33 4.56 -10.73 3.80
N LEU A 34 4.67 -9.52 4.37
CA LEU A 34 4.96 -8.32 3.60
C LEU A 34 6.37 -8.35 2.98
N ILE A 35 7.36 -8.86 3.72
CA ILE A 35 8.72 -9.03 3.21
C ILE A 35 8.76 -10.04 2.06
N ALA A 36 8.07 -11.18 2.21
CA ALA A 36 7.99 -12.19 1.17
C ALA A 36 7.32 -11.66 -0.11
N GLU A 37 6.23 -10.90 0.03
CA GLU A 37 5.54 -10.28 -1.10
C GLU A 37 6.40 -9.21 -1.79
N ALA A 38 7.08 -8.36 -1.01
CA ALA A 38 8.03 -7.39 -1.57
C ALA A 38 9.15 -8.07 -2.36
N ALA A 39 9.69 -9.19 -1.84
CA ALA A 39 10.69 -9.99 -2.53
C ALA A 39 10.15 -10.63 -3.81
N ARG A 40 8.92 -11.17 -3.76
CA ARG A 40 8.24 -11.74 -4.93
C ARG A 40 8.11 -10.70 -6.04
N ARG A 41 7.54 -9.52 -5.75
CA ARG A 41 7.39 -8.42 -6.73
C ARG A 41 8.73 -7.96 -7.29
N LYS A 42 9.78 -7.97 -6.46
CA LYS A 42 11.15 -7.63 -6.91
C LYS A 42 11.72 -8.62 -7.92
N ILE A 43 11.53 -9.91 -7.68
CA ILE A 43 12.05 -10.97 -8.57
C ILE A 43 11.24 -11.01 -9.89
N THR A 44 9.95 -10.73 -9.84
CA THR A 44 9.07 -10.74 -11.02
C THR A 44 9.03 -9.41 -11.78
N ASN A 45 9.80 -8.41 -11.37
CA ASN A 45 9.76 -7.04 -11.92
C ASN A 45 8.37 -6.38 -11.89
N GLU A 46 7.55 -6.74 -10.91
CA GLU A 46 6.28 -6.05 -10.66
C GLU A 46 6.51 -4.66 -10.05
N HIS A 47 5.58 -3.73 -10.27
CA HIS A 47 5.62 -2.42 -9.64
C HIS A 47 5.33 -2.50 -8.13
N ASN A 48 5.48 -1.36 -7.42
CA ASN A 48 5.05 -1.24 -6.02
C ASN A 48 5.69 -2.26 -5.06
N GLN A 49 6.99 -2.51 -5.24
CA GLN A 49 7.76 -3.51 -4.47
C GLN A 49 8.07 -3.07 -3.03
N LEU A 50 7.86 -1.79 -2.70
CA LEU A 50 8.17 -1.23 -1.39
C LEU A 50 7.12 -1.68 -0.36
N LEU A 51 7.55 -1.96 0.87
CA LEU A 51 6.62 -2.27 1.98
C LEU A 51 5.56 -1.18 2.17
N SER A 52 5.94 0.09 2.01
CA SER A 52 4.98 1.19 2.11
C SER A 52 3.93 1.17 1.00
N ALA A 53 4.26 0.65 -0.18
CA ALA A 53 3.33 0.50 -1.30
C ALA A 53 2.34 -0.64 -1.06
N LEU A 54 2.83 -1.77 -0.54
CA LEU A 54 1.98 -2.90 -0.12
C LEU A 54 1.01 -2.51 0.98
N ILE A 55 1.50 -1.79 2.00
CA ILE A 55 0.65 -1.32 3.11
C ILE A 55 -0.42 -0.34 2.61
N ARG A 56 -0.07 0.58 1.70
CA ARG A 56 -1.06 1.49 1.12
C ARG A 56 -2.15 0.74 0.35
N GLU A 57 -1.77 -0.22 -0.50
CA GLU A 57 -2.73 -1.08 -1.23
C GLU A 57 -3.66 -1.83 -0.27
N ALA A 58 -3.08 -2.47 0.76
CA ALA A 58 -3.87 -3.25 1.72
C ALA A 58 -4.83 -2.38 2.56
N VAL A 59 -4.39 -1.18 2.97
CA VAL A 59 -5.23 -0.23 3.72
C VAL A 59 -6.35 0.31 2.85
N ASP A 60 -6.04 0.70 1.61
CA ASP A 60 -7.03 1.20 0.64
C ASP A 60 -8.10 0.15 0.33
N GLU A 61 -7.68 -1.10 0.08
CA GLU A 61 -8.59 -2.22 -0.15
C GLU A 61 -9.48 -2.50 1.07
N TYR A 62 -8.90 -2.54 2.27
CA TYR A 62 -9.65 -2.80 3.50
C TYR A 62 -10.69 -1.72 3.77
N LEU A 63 -10.33 -0.44 3.65
CA LEU A 63 -11.24 0.68 3.92
C LEU A 63 -12.34 0.79 2.85
N SER A 64 -12.01 0.55 1.57
CA SER A 64 -12.99 0.54 0.48
C SER A 64 -14.11 -0.49 0.70
N ARG A 65 -13.78 -1.65 1.31
CA ARG A 65 -14.76 -2.69 1.64
C ARG A 65 -15.71 -2.28 2.78
N LEU A 66 -15.33 -1.32 3.63
CA LEU A 66 -16.18 -0.83 4.71
C LEU A 66 -17.16 0.26 4.25
N GLU A 67 -16.87 0.90 3.11
CA GLU A 67 -17.72 1.93 2.50
C GLU A 67 -18.75 1.35 1.51
N SER A 68 -18.68 0.05 1.23
CA SER A 68 -19.57 -0.70 0.32
C SER A 68 -20.71 -1.36 1.07
#